data_AF-A0A951BKF9-F1
#
_entry.id   AF-A0A951BKF9-F1
#
_cell.length_a   1.000
_cell.length_b   1.000
_cell.length_c   1.000
_cell.angle_alpha   90.00
_cell.angle_beta   90.00
_cell.angle_gamma   90.00
#
_symmetry.space_group_name_H-M   'P 1'
#
loop_
_entity.id
_entity.type
_entity.pdbx_description
1 polymer ?
#
loop_
_entity_poly.entity_id
_entity_poly.type
_entity_poly.pdbx_seq_one_letter_code
_entity_poly.pdbx_strand_id
1 'polypeptide(L)'
;MKGGLRRFVGGAAPSSPPTEQVERCEMCAEPISEWHGHVVDVENRGLMCTCRPCALLFTAEGAGGGRYKAVPERYRYAADVPLAEA
;
A
#
# COMPACT_ATOMS: atom_id res chain seq x y z
N MET A 1 13.65 13.77 14.83
CA MET A 1 13.31 12.33 14.88
C MET A 1 12.71 11.90 13.53
N LYS A 2 13.50 11.34 12.62
CA LYS A 2 13.02 10.81 11.31
C LYS A 2 13.35 9.32 11.24
N GLY A 3 12.45 8.46 11.73
CA GLY A 3 12.73 7.02 11.83
C GLY A 3 11.52 6.09 11.79
N GLY A 4 10.29 6.58 12.01
CA GLY A 4 9.11 5.71 12.19
C GLY A 4 8.62 4.98 10.92
N LEU A 5 9.04 5.43 9.74
CA LEU A 5 8.61 4.85 8.45
C LEU A 5 9.53 3.73 7.97
N ARG A 6 10.69 3.50 8.61
CA ARG A 6 11.68 2.50 8.17
C ARG A 6 11.10 1.09 8.07
N ARG A 7 10.15 0.75 8.93
CA ARG A 7 9.46 -0.55 8.94
C ARG A 7 8.60 -0.83 7.71
N PHE A 8 8.30 0.19 6.90
CA PHE A 8 7.50 0.07 5.68
C PHE A 8 8.34 0.17 4.39
N VAL A 9 9.64 0.47 4.50
CA VAL A 9 10.51 0.79 3.35
C VAL A 9 11.41 -0.39 2.96
N GLY A 10 11.35 -1.52 3.66
CA GLY A 10 12.21 -2.68 3.37
C GLY A 10 11.54 -3.71 2.45
N GLY A 11 12.06 -3.89 1.23
CA GLY A 11 11.62 -4.98 0.35
C GLY A 11 12.18 -5.07 -1.07
N ALA A 12 13.03 -4.15 -1.55
CA ALA A 12 13.60 -4.25 -2.89
C ALA A 12 15.13 -4.46 -2.84
N ALA A 13 15.59 -5.69 -3.08
CA ALA A 13 16.96 -5.91 -3.51
C ALA A 13 17.09 -5.43 -4.98
N PRO A 14 18.18 -4.74 -5.39
CA PRO A 14 18.32 -4.30 -6.76
C PRO A 14 18.55 -5.51 -7.68
N SER A 15 17.52 -5.91 -8.42
CA SER A 15 17.61 -6.97 -9.43
C SER A 15 17.40 -6.40 -10.82
N SER A 16 18.47 -6.42 -11.62
CA SER A 16 18.48 -6.34 -13.10
C SER A 16 18.08 -4.99 -13.75
N PRO A 17 18.57 -4.70 -14.97
CA PRO A 17 18.21 -3.49 -15.72
C PRO A 17 16.68 -3.42 -15.93
N PRO A 18 16.10 -2.21 -15.98
CA PRO A 18 14.67 -2.02 -16.15
C PRO A 18 14.29 -2.47 -17.57
N THR A 19 13.92 -3.73 -17.70
CA THR A 19 12.87 -4.10 -18.64
C THR A 19 11.63 -3.31 -18.21
N GLU A 20 10.83 -2.81 -19.17
CA GLU A 20 9.54 -2.17 -18.88
C GLU A 20 8.62 -3.22 -18.24
N GLN A 21 8.83 -3.49 -16.95
CA GLN A 21 8.04 -4.42 -16.17
C GLN A 21 6.71 -3.74 -15.97
N VAL A 22 5.72 -4.24 -16.71
CA VAL A 22 4.34 -3.89 -16.46
C VAL A 22 4.02 -4.45 -15.08
N GLU A 23 3.90 -3.54 -14.11
CA GLU A 23 3.44 -3.84 -12.77
C GLU A 23 2.12 -4.63 -12.85
N ARG A 24 1.93 -5.57 -11.94
CA ARG A 24 0.72 -6.40 -11.89
C ARG A 24 0.08 -6.31 -10.52
N CYS A 25 -1.24 -6.33 -10.50
CA CYS A 25 -1.99 -6.40 -9.26
C CYS A 25 -1.65 -7.68 -8.50
N GLU A 26 -1.24 -7.56 -7.24
CA GLU A 26 -0.86 -8.71 -6.40
C GLU A 26 -2.06 -9.56 -5.93
N MET A 27 -3.29 -9.12 -6.23
CA MET A 27 -4.53 -9.84 -5.90
C MET A 27 -5.11 -10.60 -7.10
N CYS A 28 -5.18 -9.96 -8.27
CA CYS A 28 -5.81 -10.52 -9.47
C CYS A 28 -4.89 -10.69 -10.68
N ALA A 29 -3.61 -10.32 -10.56
CA ALA A 29 -2.57 -10.36 -11.61
C ALA A 29 -2.81 -9.49 -12.86
N GLU A 30 -3.86 -8.67 -12.88
CA GLU A 30 -4.13 -7.73 -13.96
C GLU A 30 -2.98 -6.70 -14.08
N PRO A 31 -2.53 -6.36 -15.30
CA PRO A 31 -1.63 -5.24 -15.54
C PRO A 31 -2.15 -3.94 -14.91
N ILE A 32 -1.28 -3.23 -14.20
CA ILE A 32 -1.60 -1.91 -13.62
C ILE A 32 -0.68 -0.85 -14.21
N SER A 33 -1.20 0.38 -14.34
CA SER A 33 -0.39 1.51 -14.77
C SER A 33 0.52 1.99 -13.64
N GLU A 34 1.42 2.92 -13.93
CA GLU A 34 2.24 3.62 -12.92
C GLU A 34 1.38 4.23 -11.80
N TRP A 35 0.15 4.63 -12.10
CA TRP A 35 -0.81 5.19 -11.15
C TRP A 35 -1.86 4.15 -10.77
N HIS A 36 -1.69 3.53 -9.61
CA HIS A 36 -2.59 2.50 -9.10
C HIS A 36 -2.81 2.60 -7.59
N GLY A 37 -3.84 1.90 -7.10
CA GLY A 37 -4.19 1.87 -5.69
C GLY A 37 -3.32 0.90 -4.90
N HIS A 38 -3.29 1.06 -3.58
CA HIS A 38 -2.54 0.17 -2.70
C HIS A 38 -3.42 -0.39 -1.59
N VAL A 39 -3.05 -1.57 -1.11
CA VAL A 39 -3.63 -2.19 0.08
C VAL A 39 -2.48 -2.50 1.04
N VAL A 40 -2.67 -2.16 2.31
CA VAL A 40 -1.78 -2.61 3.39
C VAL A 40 -2.24 -3.99 3.84
N ASP A 41 -1.34 -4.97 3.79
CA ASP A 41 -1.46 -6.20 4.57
C ASP A 41 -0.94 -5.89 5.98
N VAL A 42 -1.86 -5.69 6.95
CA VAL A 42 -1.48 -5.32 8.33
C VAL A 42 -0.83 -6.48 9.08
N GLU A 43 -1.08 -7.73 8.70
CA GLU A 43 -0.43 -8.89 9.33
C GLU A 43 1.03 -8.97 8.91
N ASN A 44 1.30 -8.89 7.60
CA ASN A 44 2.65 -8.98 7.05
C ASN A 44 3.39 -7.63 7.02
N ARG A 45 2.70 -6.54 7.35
CA ARG A 45 3.23 -5.17 7.37
C ARG A 45 3.80 -4.75 6.00
N GLY A 46 3.12 -5.18 4.93
CA GLY A 46 3.51 -4.91 3.55
C GLY A 46 2.50 -4.00 2.84
N LEU A 47 2.99 -3.28 1.83
CA LEU A 47 2.14 -2.63 0.83
C LEU A 47 2.03 -3.55 -0.38
N MET A 48 0.82 -3.70 -0.89
CA MET A 48 0.52 -4.48 -2.09
C MET A 48 0.01 -3.55 -3.19
N CYS A 49 0.59 -3.68 -4.38
CA CYS A 49 0.13 -2.96 -5.57
C CYS A 49 -1.18 -3.57 -6.06
N THR A 50 -2.22 -2.74 -6.25
CA THR A 50 -3.57 -3.24 -6.58
C THR A 50 -4.24 -2.45 -7.70
N CYS A 51 -4.97 -3.14 -8.57
CA CYS A 51 -5.87 -2.47 -9.48
C CYS A 51 -7.02 -1.81 -8.69
N ARG A 52 -7.64 -0.79 -9.29
CA ARG A 52 -8.71 -0.02 -8.64
C ARG A 52 -9.86 -0.90 -8.11
N PRO A 53 -10.39 -1.89 -8.84
CA PRO A 53 -11.41 -2.80 -8.30
C PRO A 53 -10.96 -3.55 -7.04
N CYS A 54 -9.74 -4.10 -7.03
CA CYS A 54 -9.22 -4.83 -5.86
C CYS A 54 -9.00 -3.90 -4.65
N ALA A 55 -8.52 -2.67 -4.86
CA ALA A 55 -8.37 -1.70 -3.79
C ALA A 55 -9.73 -1.36 -3.13
N LEU A 56 -10.79 -1.19 -3.95
CA LEU A 56 -12.12 -0.81 -3.47
C LEU A 56 -12.74 -1.83 -2.52
N LEU A 57 -12.42 -3.11 -2.66
CA LEU A 57 -12.92 -4.17 -1.78
C LEU A 57 -12.53 -3.96 -0.32
N PHE A 58 -11.43 -3.26 -0.06
CA PHE A 58 -10.87 -3.06 1.28
C PHE A 58 -11.03 -1.63 1.81
N THR A 59 -11.98 -0.88 1.27
CA THR A 59 -12.30 0.48 1.74
C THR A 59 -13.23 0.49 2.95
N ALA A 60 -14.06 -0.55 3.10
CA ALA A 60 -14.94 -0.72 4.25
C ALA A 60 -14.17 -1.29 5.45
N GLU A 61 -14.51 -0.83 6.65
CA GLU A 61 -13.92 -1.35 7.88
C GLU A 61 -14.21 -2.85 8.05
N GLY A 62 -13.20 -3.61 8.47
CA GLY A 62 -13.31 -5.06 8.68
C GLY A 62 -13.32 -5.90 7.41
N ALA A 63 -13.25 -5.31 6.21
CA ALA A 63 -13.12 -6.04 4.96
C ALA A 63 -11.91 -7.01 4.98
N GLY A 64 -12.04 -8.19 4.38
CA GLY A 64 -11.00 -9.21 4.41
C GLY A 64 -10.59 -9.65 5.81
N GLY A 65 -11.51 -9.62 6.79
CA GLY A 65 -11.22 -9.93 8.19
C GLY A 65 -10.39 -8.87 8.91
N GLY A 66 -10.25 -7.66 8.33
CA GLY A 66 -9.44 -6.58 8.88
C GLY A 66 -7.94 -6.68 8.58
N ARG A 67 -7.50 -7.77 7.92
CA ARG A 67 -6.10 -7.96 7.49
C ARG A 67 -5.68 -6.99 6.38
N TYR A 68 -6.61 -6.59 5.54
CA TYR A 68 -6.32 -5.78 4.37
C TYR A 68 -7.02 -4.43 4.53
N LYS A 69 -6.26 -3.35 4.32
CA LYS A 69 -6.78 -1.98 4.41
C LYS A 69 -6.37 -1.17 3.19
N ALA A 70 -7.33 -0.61 2.47
CA ALA A 70 -7.04 0.26 1.34
C ALA A 70 -6.28 1.53 1.80
N VAL A 71 -5.26 1.92 1.04
CA VAL A 71 -4.53 3.17 1.26
C VAL A 71 -5.29 4.32 0.60
N PRO A 72 -5.65 5.39 1.34
CA PRO A 72 -6.29 6.55 0.74
C PRO A 72 -5.37 7.28 -0.23
N GLU A 73 -5.87 7.60 -1.42
CA GLU A 73 -5.15 8.43 -2.40
C GLU A 73 -5.18 9.92 -2.03
N ARG A 74 -6.18 10.33 -1.23
CA ARG A 74 -6.34 11.71 -0.78
C ARG A 74 -5.94 11.82 0.69
N TYR A 75 -4.89 12.57 0.95
CA TYR A 75 -4.41 12.86 2.30
C TYR A 75 -4.44 14.37 2.57
N ARG A 76 -4.49 14.71 3.86
CA ARG A 76 -4.33 16.09 4.34
C ARG A 76 -3.26 16.08 5.42
N TYR A 77 -2.39 17.10 5.39
CA TYR A 77 -1.46 17.33 6.48
C TYR A 77 -2.25 17.84 7.68
N ALA A 78 -2.19 17.11 8.80
CA ALA A 78 -2.86 17.48 10.04
C ALA A 78 -1.84 18.14 10.98
N ALA A 79 -1.66 19.46 10.85
CA ALA A 79 -0.64 20.21 11.57
C ALA A 79 -0.92 20.30 13.08
N ASP A 80 -2.19 20.21 13.46
CA ASP A 80 -2.75 20.44 14.78
C ASP A 80 -3.23 19.15 15.46
N VAL A 81 -3.08 18.00 14.80
CA VAL A 81 -3.41 16.69 15.36
C VAL A 81 -2.13 16.07 15.91
N PRO A 82 -1.93 16.02 17.24
CA PRO A 82 -0.79 15.31 17.80
C PRO A 82 -0.90 13.83 17.45
N LEU A 83 0.23 13.25 17.00
CA LEU A 83 0.32 11.79 16.89
C LEU A 83 0.29 11.23 18.31
N ALA A 84 -0.79 10.54 18.68
CA ALA A 84 -0.83 9.78 19.92
C ALA A 84 0.28 8.74 19.93
N GLU A 85 0.91 8.51 21.09
CA GLU A 85 1.93 7.49 21.26
C GLU A 85 1.32 6.11 20.94
N ALA A 86 2.01 5.35 20.10
CA ALA A 86 1.56 4.08 19.53
C ALA A 86 2.03 2.87 20.34
#